data_AF-A0A356Z6A8-F1
#
_entry.id   AF-A0A356Z6A8-F1
#
_cell.length_a   1.000
_cell.length_b   1.000
_cell.length_c   1.000
_cell.angle_alpha   90.00
_cell.angle_beta   90.00
_cell.angle_gamma   90.00
#
_symmetry.space_group_name_H-M   'P 1'
#
loop_
_entity.id
_entity.type
_entity.pdbx_description
1 polymer ?
#
loop_
_entity_poly.entity_id
_entity_poly.type
_entity_poly.pdbx_seq_one_letter_code
_entity_poly.pdbx_strand_id
1 'polypeptide(L)'
;SKMLDNPASKIIISPAEGSMLKGDLNRAAPEELPSIIKRAANKMIAELSITEPAIIDYVHRYEAELLARLKSALQHDTLSKLVITTAVSNTPEMTFDPGKKMDNHRFRLLVQRVLNCTEPSEKAGIIMTNITSVTDFIDILKADCLFDDEYLTLFEQLGDLEISVLLRIVFCEELRAAGSLEDAVAGLSKGYIDWKDQLIMFLQNISPYRLKTIAALIESQESGQ
;
A
#
# COMPACT_ATOMS: atom_id res chain seq x y z
N SER A 1 -24.95 -2.67 22.05
CA SER A 1 -24.52 -1.71 21.02
C SER A 1 -23.72 -2.49 20.00
N LYS A 2 -24.24 -2.67 18.77
CA LYS A 2 -23.53 -3.39 17.69
C LYS A 2 -22.72 -2.37 16.91
N MET A 3 -21.41 -2.57 16.83
CA MET A 3 -20.53 -1.66 16.10
C MET A 3 -20.76 -1.67 14.60
N LEU A 4 -21.33 -2.76 14.09
CA LEU A 4 -21.72 -2.94 12.70
C LEU A 4 -22.80 -1.93 12.22
N ASP A 5 -23.46 -1.25 13.16
CA ASP A 5 -24.53 -0.29 12.88
C ASP A 5 -24.10 1.18 13.00
N ASN A 6 -22.80 1.46 13.16
CA ASN A 6 -22.29 2.84 13.19
C ASN A 6 -22.46 3.55 11.84
N PRO A 7 -22.60 4.89 11.85
CA PRO A 7 -22.68 5.67 10.62
C PRO A 7 -21.35 5.66 9.87
N ALA A 8 -21.41 5.56 8.54
CA ALA A 8 -20.29 5.58 7.62
C ALA A 8 -19.51 6.91 7.66
N SER A 9 -20.13 7.99 8.14
CA SER A 9 -19.46 9.27 8.38
C SER A 9 -18.46 9.23 9.54
N LYS A 10 -18.55 8.24 10.43
CA LYS A 10 -17.60 8.02 11.54
C LYS A 10 -16.50 7.06 11.10
N ILE A 11 -15.58 7.56 10.28
CA ILE A 11 -14.46 6.79 9.72
C ILE A 11 -13.41 6.43 10.80
N ILE A 12 -13.33 7.26 11.85
CA ILE A 12 -12.36 7.13 12.93
C ILE A 12 -13.01 6.41 14.11
N ILE A 13 -12.46 5.26 14.51
CA ILE A 13 -12.92 4.51 15.68
C ILE A 13 -11.83 4.40 16.75
N SER A 14 -12.23 4.39 18.02
CA SER A 14 -11.30 4.21 19.15
C SER A 14 -10.78 2.77 19.24
N PRO A 15 -9.66 2.49 19.93
CA PRO A 15 -9.19 1.12 20.17
C PRO A 15 -10.21 0.22 20.88
N ALA A 16 -11.01 0.79 21.78
CA ALA A 16 -12.11 0.08 22.44
C ALA A 16 -13.21 -0.32 21.45
N GLU A 17 -13.55 0.59 20.54
CA GLU A 17 -14.48 0.32 19.43
C GLU A 17 -13.89 -0.75 18.46
N GLY A 18 -12.62 -0.65 18.08
CA GLY A 18 -11.97 -1.69 17.27
C GLY A 18 -12.05 -3.09 17.91
N SER A 19 -11.89 -3.18 19.23
CA SER A 19 -12.04 -4.43 19.98
C SER A 19 -13.49 -4.95 19.99
N MET A 20 -14.47 -4.06 20.10
CA MET A 20 -15.89 -4.43 20.00
C MET A 20 -16.25 -4.92 18.60
N LEU A 21 -15.74 -4.27 17.55
CA LEU A 21 -15.91 -4.70 16.15
C LEU A 21 -15.30 -6.09 15.93
N LYS A 22 -14.10 -6.35 16.46
CA LYS A 22 -13.47 -7.68 16.44
C LYS A 22 -14.35 -8.73 17.10
N GLY A 23 -14.92 -8.43 18.26
CA GLY A 23 -15.83 -9.32 18.97
C GLY A 23 -17.15 -9.57 18.23
N ASP A 24 -17.68 -8.58 17.52
CA ASP A 24 -18.89 -8.74 16.69
C ASP A 24 -18.61 -9.61 15.45
N LEU A 25 -17.44 -9.42 14.81
CA LEU A 25 -17.03 -10.19 13.63
C LEU A 25 -16.64 -11.64 13.94
N ASN A 26 -15.96 -11.89 15.06
CA ASN A 26 -15.65 -13.25 15.52
C ASN A 26 -16.89 -14.05 15.94
N ARG A 27 -17.98 -13.38 16.30
CA ARG A 27 -19.27 -14.01 16.63
C ARG A 27 -20.15 -14.25 15.40
N ALA A 28 -19.89 -13.55 14.30
CA ALA A 28 -20.57 -13.80 13.05
C ALA A 28 -20.04 -15.11 12.43
N ALA A 29 -20.94 -15.90 11.85
CA ALA A 29 -20.50 -17.09 11.13
C ALA A 29 -19.73 -16.68 9.85
N PRO A 30 -18.70 -17.43 9.40
CA PRO A 30 -17.95 -17.11 8.19
C PRO A 30 -18.82 -16.92 6.94
N GLU A 31 -19.98 -17.58 6.90
CA GLU A 31 -20.99 -17.50 5.84
C GLU A 31 -21.80 -16.19 5.88
N GLU A 32 -21.84 -15.51 7.02
CA GLU A 32 -22.55 -14.23 7.20
C GLU A 32 -21.67 -13.03 6.82
N LEU A 33 -20.35 -13.17 6.84
CA LEU A 33 -19.39 -12.10 6.52
C LEU A 33 -19.63 -11.40 5.16
N PRO A 34 -19.92 -12.13 4.04
CA PRO A 34 -20.22 -11.48 2.76
C PRO A 34 -21.45 -10.56 2.85
N SER A 35 -22.48 -11.00 3.58
CA SER A 35 -23.70 -10.22 3.76
C SER A 35 -23.48 -8.97 4.63
N ILE A 36 -22.58 -9.06 5.62
CA ILE A 36 -22.19 -7.94 6.48
C ILE A 36 -21.44 -6.88 5.67
N ILE A 37 -20.47 -7.29 4.86
CA ILE A 37 -19.69 -6.38 3.99
C ILE A 37 -20.61 -5.68 2.99
N LYS A 38 -21.45 -6.44 2.29
CA LYS A 38 -22.39 -5.88 1.30
C LYS A 38 -23.37 -4.90 1.94
N ARG A 39 -23.89 -5.21 3.14
CA ARG A 39 -24.76 -4.30 3.88
C ARG A 39 -24.03 -3.02 4.30
N ALA A 40 -22.78 -3.13 4.76
CA ALA A 40 -21.97 -1.97 5.12
C ALA A 40 -21.66 -1.10 3.90
N ALA A 41 -21.31 -1.69 2.74
CA ALA A 41 -21.08 -0.99 1.49
C ALA A 41 -22.33 -0.21 1.03
N ASN A 42 -23.49 -0.87 1.01
CA ASN A 42 -24.76 -0.23 0.65
C ASN A 42 -25.11 0.93 1.60
N LYS A 43 -24.89 0.74 2.91
CA LYS A 43 -25.13 1.78 3.92
C LYS A 43 -24.21 2.98 3.69
N MET A 44 -22.93 2.74 3.42
CA MET A 44 -21.96 3.79 3.10
C MET A 44 -22.36 4.58 1.85
N ILE A 45 -22.74 3.89 0.77
CA ILE A 45 -23.22 4.52 -0.48
C ILE A 45 -24.42 5.43 -0.20
N ALA A 46 -25.39 4.95 0.58
CA ALA A 46 -26.59 5.70 0.93
C ALA A 46 -26.28 6.92 1.82
N GLU A 47 -25.49 6.73 2.88
CA GLU A 47 -25.19 7.80 3.86
C GLU A 47 -24.27 8.88 3.29
N LEU A 48 -23.33 8.52 2.41
CA LEU A 48 -22.45 9.47 1.72
C LEU A 48 -23.07 10.05 0.45
N SER A 49 -24.31 9.67 0.11
CA SER A 49 -25.02 10.14 -1.09
C SER A 49 -24.22 9.93 -2.39
N ILE A 50 -23.57 8.77 -2.53
CA ILE A 50 -22.81 8.42 -3.75
C ILE A 50 -23.81 8.06 -4.84
N THR A 51 -23.90 8.89 -5.89
CA THR A 51 -24.85 8.70 -7.00
C THR A 51 -24.19 8.26 -8.31
N GLU A 52 -22.86 8.39 -8.43
CA GLU A 52 -22.13 8.08 -9.64
C GLU A 52 -22.00 6.55 -9.83
N PRO A 53 -22.58 5.95 -10.90
CA PRO A 53 -22.57 4.51 -11.10
C PRO A 53 -21.16 3.90 -11.15
N ALA A 54 -20.19 4.61 -11.74
CA ALA A 54 -18.80 4.12 -11.80
C ALA A 54 -18.16 3.95 -10.42
N ILE A 55 -18.53 4.81 -9.45
CA ILE A 55 -18.05 4.74 -8.06
C ILE A 55 -18.75 3.61 -7.31
N ILE A 56 -20.06 3.45 -7.52
CA ILE A 56 -20.84 2.35 -6.92
C ILE A 56 -20.30 0.99 -7.39
N ASP A 57 -20.06 0.84 -8.70
CA ASP A 57 -19.47 -0.37 -9.27
C ASP A 57 -18.05 -0.61 -8.77
N TYR A 58 -17.26 0.45 -8.55
CA TYR A 58 -15.94 0.33 -7.94
C TYR A 58 -16.01 -0.20 -6.50
N VAL A 59 -16.91 0.34 -5.68
CA VAL A 59 -17.12 -0.12 -4.29
C VAL A 59 -17.51 -1.60 -4.25
N HIS A 60 -18.47 -2.02 -5.08
CA HIS A 60 -18.93 -3.41 -5.09
C HIS A 60 -17.88 -4.39 -5.62
N ARG A 61 -17.01 -3.98 -6.56
CA ARG A 61 -15.90 -4.82 -7.03
C ARG A 61 -14.91 -5.14 -5.91
N TYR A 62 -14.73 -4.23 -4.95
CA TYR A 62 -13.80 -4.42 -3.84
C TYR A 62 -14.34 -5.33 -2.73
N GLU A 63 -15.65 -5.64 -2.70
CA GLU A 63 -16.25 -6.48 -1.64
C GLU A 63 -15.61 -7.87 -1.54
N ALA A 64 -15.31 -8.49 -2.69
CA ALA A 64 -14.70 -9.82 -2.73
C ALA A 64 -13.27 -9.81 -2.17
N GLU A 65 -12.51 -8.76 -2.50
CA GLU A 65 -11.15 -8.56 -2.02
C GLU A 65 -11.12 -8.26 -0.53
N LEU A 66 -11.99 -7.34 -0.07
CA LEU A 66 -12.14 -7.02 1.34
C LEU A 66 -12.57 -8.24 2.17
N LEU A 67 -13.46 -9.09 1.64
CA LEU A 67 -13.86 -10.33 2.30
C LEU A 67 -12.69 -11.28 2.51
N ALA A 68 -11.83 -11.45 1.49
CA ALA A 68 -10.65 -12.30 1.61
C ALA A 68 -9.69 -11.75 2.68
N ARG A 69 -9.43 -10.44 2.66
CA ARG A 69 -8.60 -9.75 3.66
C ARG A 69 -9.15 -9.90 5.07
N LEU A 70 -10.46 -9.70 5.23
CA LEU A 70 -11.13 -9.80 6.52
C LEU A 70 -11.03 -11.22 7.10
N LYS A 71 -11.25 -12.24 6.27
CA LYS A 71 -11.10 -13.64 6.68
C LYS A 71 -9.67 -13.94 7.14
N SER A 72 -8.68 -13.51 6.37
CA SER A 72 -7.26 -13.64 6.74
C SER A 72 -6.98 -12.97 8.08
N ALA A 73 -7.42 -11.72 8.26
CA ALA A 73 -7.15 -10.95 9.47
C ALA A 73 -7.86 -11.52 10.72
N LEU A 74 -9.06 -12.09 10.58
CA LEU A 74 -9.73 -12.79 11.68
C LEU A 74 -9.02 -14.10 12.03
N GLN A 75 -8.57 -14.86 11.02
CA GLN A 75 -7.85 -16.12 11.22
C GLN A 75 -6.50 -15.93 11.92
N HIS A 76 -5.79 -14.86 11.62
CA HIS A 76 -4.44 -14.58 12.13
C HIS A 76 -4.42 -13.57 13.30
N ASP A 77 -5.58 -13.19 13.82
CA ASP A 77 -5.76 -12.21 14.90
C ASP A 77 -5.23 -10.80 14.57
N THR A 78 -4.97 -10.50 13.29
CA THR A 78 -4.39 -9.25 12.78
C THR A 78 -5.41 -8.20 12.36
N LEU A 79 -6.67 -8.28 12.83
CA LEU A 79 -7.73 -7.32 12.47
C LEU A 79 -7.35 -5.85 12.79
N SER A 80 -6.51 -5.61 13.80
CA SER A 80 -5.98 -4.28 14.10
C SER A 80 -5.19 -3.66 12.94
N LYS A 81 -4.64 -4.45 12.02
CA LYS A 81 -3.95 -3.97 10.81
C LYS A 81 -4.91 -3.50 9.72
N LEU A 82 -6.16 -3.97 9.72
CA LEU A 82 -7.22 -3.53 8.78
C LEU A 82 -8.04 -2.36 9.31
N VAL A 83 -7.98 -2.08 10.61
CA VAL A 83 -8.82 -1.10 11.29
C VAL A 83 -7.98 0.13 11.66
N ILE A 84 -8.36 1.29 11.13
CA ILE A 84 -7.74 2.57 11.49
C ILE A 84 -8.29 2.99 12.86
N THR A 85 -7.43 3.09 13.88
CA THR A 85 -7.81 3.57 15.22
C THR A 85 -7.09 4.85 15.63
N THR A 86 -7.64 5.60 16.59
CA THR A 86 -7.06 6.87 17.11
C THR A 86 -5.86 6.71 18.04
N ALA A 87 -5.26 5.52 18.15
CA ALA A 87 -4.11 5.36 19.04
C ALA A 87 -2.95 6.20 18.51
N VAL A 88 -2.54 7.21 19.28
CA VAL A 88 -1.27 7.91 19.09
C VAL A 88 -0.23 7.08 19.81
N SER A 89 0.66 6.40 19.08
CA SER A 89 1.82 5.75 19.69
C SER A 89 2.77 6.79 20.27
N ASN A 90 3.23 6.55 21.50
CA ASN A 90 4.16 7.41 22.24
C ASN A 90 5.63 7.00 22.04
N THR A 91 5.95 6.33 20.93
CA THR A 91 7.35 6.05 20.58
C THR A 91 7.93 7.21 19.77
N PRO A 92 9.23 7.53 19.90
CA PRO A 92 9.84 8.57 19.09
C PRO A 92 9.75 8.17 17.62
N GLU A 93 8.80 8.78 16.91
CA GLU A 93 8.59 8.60 15.48
C GLU A 93 9.90 8.91 14.77
N MET A 94 10.43 7.94 14.03
CA MET A 94 11.40 8.25 12.99
C MET A 94 10.63 9.08 11.94
N THR A 95 10.72 10.40 12.05
CA THR A 95 10.04 11.32 11.14
C THR A 95 10.68 11.16 9.76
N PHE A 96 10.01 10.42 8.89
CA PHE A 96 10.37 10.33 7.49
C PHE A 96 10.11 11.68 6.82
N ASP A 97 11.16 12.33 6.32
CA ASP A 97 11.01 13.50 5.45
C ASP A 97 10.77 12.99 4.02
N PRO A 98 9.56 13.17 3.45
CA PRO A 98 9.25 12.75 2.09
C PRO A 98 10.02 13.54 1.02
N GLY A 99 10.81 14.53 1.43
CA GLY A 99 11.55 15.43 0.57
C GLY A 99 10.63 16.45 -0.08
N LYS A 100 11.23 17.54 -0.55
CA LYS A 100 10.49 18.58 -1.27
C LYS A 100 10.25 18.16 -2.71
N LYS A 101 8.97 18.15 -3.11
CA LYS A 101 8.56 17.90 -4.49
C LYS A 101 9.18 18.93 -5.45
N MET A 102 9.68 18.45 -6.58
CA MET A 102 10.18 19.22 -7.71
C MET A 102 9.04 19.96 -8.40
N ASP A 103 9.32 21.15 -8.93
CA ASP A 103 8.34 21.86 -9.75
C ASP A 103 8.11 21.16 -11.10
N ASN A 104 6.90 21.31 -11.64
CA ASN A 104 6.48 20.63 -12.86
C ASN A 104 7.36 20.92 -14.08
N HIS A 105 7.98 22.11 -14.17
CA HIS A 105 8.84 22.44 -15.30
C HIS A 105 10.14 21.66 -15.22
N ARG A 106 10.80 21.64 -14.06
CA ARG A 106 12.02 20.85 -13.83
C ARG A 106 11.75 19.35 -13.96
N PHE A 107 10.61 18.87 -13.47
CA PHE A 107 10.23 17.46 -13.60
C PHE A 107 10.09 17.05 -15.08
N ARG A 108 9.41 17.86 -15.91
CA ARG A 108 9.32 17.58 -17.36
C ARG A 108 10.68 17.55 -18.05
N LEU A 109 11.57 18.46 -17.69
CA LEU A 109 12.94 18.47 -18.22
C LEU A 109 13.71 17.21 -17.80
N LEU A 110 13.53 16.73 -16.57
CA LEU A 110 14.11 15.48 -16.11
C LEU A 110 13.59 14.29 -16.92
N VAL A 111 12.27 14.16 -17.09
CA VAL A 111 11.66 13.08 -17.91
C VAL A 111 12.24 13.07 -19.33
N GLN A 112 12.35 14.23 -19.97
CA GLN A 112 12.95 14.33 -21.31
C GLN A 112 14.42 13.91 -21.34
N ARG A 113 15.20 14.26 -20.30
CA ARG A 113 16.60 13.81 -20.19
C ARG A 113 16.70 12.31 -20.02
N VAL A 114 15.83 11.69 -19.21
CA VAL A 114 15.79 10.24 -19.03
C VAL A 114 15.41 9.55 -20.35
N LEU A 115 14.38 10.02 -21.06
CA LEU A 115 13.97 9.48 -22.36
C LEU A 115 15.07 9.54 -23.43
N ASN A 116 15.89 10.59 -23.42
CA ASN A 116 16.97 10.78 -24.40
C ASN A 116 18.25 10.01 -24.06
N CYS A 117 18.35 9.45 -22.85
CA CYS A 117 19.44 8.56 -22.49
C CYS A 117 19.09 7.14 -22.94
N THR A 118 20.06 6.36 -23.41
CA THR A 118 19.83 4.99 -23.88
C THR A 118 20.46 3.93 -22.97
N GLU A 119 21.37 4.34 -22.08
CA GLU A 119 22.10 3.41 -21.23
C GLU A 119 21.38 3.26 -19.87
N PRO A 120 20.93 2.06 -19.47
CA PRO A 120 20.13 1.85 -18.26
C PRO A 120 20.81 2.37 -16.98
N SER A 121 22.12 2.13 -16.83
CA SER A 121 22.88 2.59 -15.67
C SER A 121 22.99 4.12 -15.60
N GLU A 122 23.15 4.76 -16.76
CA GLU A 122 23.21 6.22 -16.84
C GLU A 122 21.83 6.85 -16.58
N LYS A 123 20.75 6.26 -17.10
CA LYS A 123 19.37 6.64 -16.76
C LYS A 123 19.13 6.59 -15.25
N ALA A 124 19.47 5.47 -14.62
CA ALA A 124 19.33 5.31 -13.18
C ALA A 124 20.14 6.39 -12.43
N GLY A 125 21.37 6.67 -12.87
CA GLY A 125 22.18 7.76 -12.32
C GLY A 125 21.54 9.15 -12.45
N ILE A 126 20.95 9.47 -13.62
CA ILE A 126 20.21 10.72 -13.83
C ILE A 126 19.05 10.84 -12.85
N ILE A 127 18.28 9.77 -12.66
CA ILE A 127 17.15 9.74 -11.74
C ILE A 127 17.62 9.95 -10.30
N MET A 128 18.54 9.11 -9.84
CA MET A 128 19.04 9.10 -8.46
C MET A 128 19.71 10.40 -8.04
N THR A 129 20.33 11.13 -8.97
CA THR A 129 21.00 12.41 -8.68
C THR A 129 20.07 13.62 -8.71
N ASN A 130 18.90 13.53 -9.34
CA ASN A 130 17.99 14.67 -9.52
C ASN A 130 16.72 14.57 -8.66
N ILE A 131 16.34 13.38 -8.22
CA ILE A 131 15.15 13.15 -7.41
C ILE A 131 15.52 13.14 -5.92
N THR A 132 14.91 14.04 -5.16
CA THR A 132 15.13 14.19 -3.71
C THR A 132 13.87 13.91 -2.89
N SER A 133 12.77 13.54 -3.55
CA SER A 133 11.48 13.29 -2.92
C SER A 133 10.94 11.94 -3.36
N VAL A 134 10.34 11.21 -2.42
CA VAL A 134 9.66 9.95 -2.72
C VAL A 134 8.48 10.14 -3.68
N THR A 135 7.83 11.30 -3.64
CA THR A 135 6.73 11.61 -4.56
C THR A 135 7.24 11.75 -5.99
N ASP A 136 8.34 12.49 -6.21
CA ASP A 136 8.94 12.61 -7.54
C ASP A 136 9.49 11.27 -8.03
N PHE A 137 9.99 10.43 -7.11
CA PHE A 137 10.43 9.08 -7.45
C PHE A 137 9.28 8.19 -7.94
N ILE A 138 8.13 8.23 -7.28
CA ILE A 138 6.94 7.51 -7.75
C ILE A 138 6.43 8.11 -9.07
N ASP A 139 6.47 9.44 -9.21
CA ASP A 139 6.03 10.11 -10.43
C ASP A 139 6.94 9.76 -11.62
N ILE A 140 8.26 9.57 -11.44
CA ILE A 140 9.16 9.16 -12.53
C ILE A 140 8.90 7.71 -12.97
N LEU A 141 8.59 6.82 -12.03
CA LEU A 141 8.23 5.43 -12.35
C LEU A 141 6.96 5.33 -13.19
N LYS A 142 6.04 6.31 -13.03
CA LYS A 142 4.79 6.42 -13.80
C LYS A 142 4.92 7.21 -15.11
N ALA A 143 6.07 7.81 -15.37
CA ALA A 143 6.21 8.79 -16.46
C ALA A 143 6.47 8.15 -17.84
N ASP A 144 6.32 6.82 -17.97
CA ASP A 144 6.59 6.05 -19.20
C ASP A 144 7.94 6.38 -19.85
N CYS A 145 8.96 6.62 -19.00
CA CYS A 145 10.32 6.99 -19.43
C CYS A 145 11.37 5.90 -19.18
N LEU A 146 10.94 4.80 -18.55
CA LEU A 146 11.72 3.61 -18.25
C LEU A 146 11.05 2.40 -18.90
N PHE A 147 11.86 1.47 -19.40
CA PHE A 147 11.40 0.28 -20.11
C PHE A 147 12.16 -0.97 -19.64
N ASP A 148 11.44 -2.09 -19.55
CA ASP A 148 12.01 -3.41 -19.28
C ASP A 148 13.06 -3.45 -18.15
N ASP A 149 14.33 -3.73 -18.49
CA ASP A 149 15.46 -3.89 -17.57
C ASP A 149 15.95 -2.59 -16.93
N GLU A 150 15.51 -1.43 -17.44
CA GLU A 150 15.83 -0.12 -16.88
C GLU A 150 15.22 0.06 -15.49
N TYR A 151 14.04 -0.53 -15.23
CA TYR A 151 13.44 -0.53 -13.90
C TYR A 151 14.28 -1.33 -12.90
N LEU A 152 14.72 -2.52 -13.29
CA LEU A 152 15.56 -3.38 -12.44
C LEU A 152 16.86 -2.66 -12.09
N THR A 153 17.51 -2.07 -13.10
CA THR A 153 18.74 -1.29 -12.91
C THR A 153 18.54 -0.13 -11.94
N LEU A 154 17.41 0.57 -12.02
CA LEU A 154 17.06 1.64 -11.09
C LEU A 154 16.84 1.13 -9.67
N PHE A 155 16.07 0.05 -9.49
CA PHE A 155 15.79 -0.50 -8.16
C PHE A 155 17.02 -1.08 -7.47
N GLU A 156 18.00 -1.58 -8.23
CA GLU A 156 19.28 -2.02 -7.69
C GLU A 156 20.09 -0.90 -7.03
N GLN A 157 19.89 0.36 -7.45
CA GLN A 157 20.54 1.52 -6.84
C GLN A 157 19.93 1.93 -5.50
N LEU A 158 18.72 1.44 -5.18
CA LEU A 158 18.04 1.76 -3.93
C LEU A 158 18.57 0.89 -2.78
N GLY A 159 18.82 1.51 -1.64
CA GLY A 159 19.12 0.84 -0.38
C GLY A 159 17.89 0.18 0.23
N ASP A 160 18.12 -0.69 1.22
CA ASP A 160 17.05 -1.47 1.86
C ASP A 160 15.99 -0.58 2.56
N LEU A 161 16.42 0.58 3.10
CA LEU A 161 15.51 1.57 3.69
C LEU A 161 14.65 2.28 2.64
N GLU A 162 15.22 2.63 1.49
CA GLU A 162 14.49 3.32 0.42
C GLU A 162 13.45 2.38 -0.19
N ILE A 163 13.82 1.11 -0.38
CA ILE A 163 12.89 0.06 -0.78
C ILE A 163 11.79 -0.12 0.29
N SER A 164 12.13 -0.22 1.58
CA SER A 164 11.11 -0.44 2.62
C SER A 164 10.10 0.70 2.68
N VAL A 165 10.55 1.95 2.53
CA VAL A 165 9.69 3.14 2.44
C VAL A 165 8.81 3.08 1.18
N LEU A 166 9.39 2.78 0.02
CA LEU A 166 8.65 2.68 -1.24
C LEU A 166 7.55 1.62 -1.14
N LEU A 167 7.84 0.44 -0.60
CA LEU A 167 6.86 -0.63 -0.44
C LEU A 167 5.71 -0.23 0.49
N ARG A 168 6.01 0.45 1.59
CA ARG A 168 4.98 0.94 2.51
C ARG A 168 4.04 1.96 1.87
N ILE A 169 4.54 2.79 0.96
CA ILE A 169 3.71 3.77 0.26
C ILE A 169 2.88 3.10 -0.84
N VAL A 170 3.48 2.16 -1.57
CA VAL A 170 2.93 1.63 -2.83
C VAL A 170 2.02 0.42 -2.62
N PHE A 171 2.33 -0.39 -1.60
CA PHE A 171 1.67 -1.64 -1.26
C PHE A 171 1.16 -1.66 0.19
N CYS A 172 0.85 -0.49 0.76
CA CYS A 172 0.39 -0.36 2.16
C CYS A 172 -0.73 -1.35 2.50
N GLU A 173 -1.67 -1.49 1.57
CA GLU A 173 -2.89 -2.27 1.74
C GLU A 173 -2.63 -3.78 1.62
N GLU A 174 -1.76 -4.17 0.70
CA GLU A 174 -1.32 -5.55 0.50
C GLU A 174 -0.44 -6.03 1.65
N LEU A 175 0.45 -5.17 2.16
CA LEU A 175 1.27 -5.44 3.33
C LEU A 175 0.42 -5.59 4.61
N ARG A 176 -0.63 -4.78 4.77
CA ARG A 176 -1.58 -4.92 5.90
C ARG A 176 -2.38 -6.21 5.83
N ALA A 177 -2.74 -6.65 4.62
CA ALA A 177 -3.51 -7.87 4.40
C ALA A 177 -2.67 -9.13 4.57
N ALA A 178 -1.37 -9.05 4.26
CA ALA A 178 -0.44 -10.15 4.40
C ALA A 178 0.07 -10.30 5.85
N GLY A 179 0.42 -11.53 6.22
CA GLY A 179 1.07 -11.80 7.51
C GLY A 179 2.53 -11.35 7.53
N SER A 180 3.20 -11.38 6.37
CA SER A 180 4.61 -11.04 6.18
C SER A 180 4.83 -10.38 4.81
N LEU A 181 5.99 -9.74 4.62
CA LEU A 181 6.39 -9.18 3.32
C LEU A 181 6.53 -10.29 2.27
N GLU A 182 7.06 -11.45 2.66
CA GLU A 182 7.23 -12.61 1.79
C GLU A 182 5.89 -13.12 1.26
N ASP A 183 4.88 -13.21 2.13
CA ASP A 183 3.51 -13.59 1.73
C ASP A 183 2.90 -12.55 0.81
N ALA A 184 3.13 -11.25 1.08
CA ALA A 184 2.67 -10.17 0.20
C ALA A 184 3.31 -10.31 -1.19
N VAL A 185 4.64 -10.42 -1.27
CA VAL A 185 5.38 -10.55 -2.55
C VAL A 185 5.01 -11.82 -3.32
N ALA A 186 4.72 -12.92 -2.63
CA ALA A 186 4.26 -14.16 -3.26
C ALA A 186 2.81 -14.08 -3.74
N GLY A 187 1.94 -13.36 -3.01
CA GLY A 187 0.52 -13.17 -3.34
C GLY A 187 0.28 -12.10 -4.41
N LEU A 188 1.24 -11.19 -4.62
CA LEU A 188 1.18 -10.18 -5.66
C LEU A 188 1.26 -10.85 -7.05
N SER A 189 0.13 -10.90 -7.74
CA SER A 189 0.01 -11.40 -9.11
C SER A 189 0.69 -10.45 -10.10
N LYS A 190 1.41 -11.01 -11.09
CA LYS A 190 2.00 -10.32 -12.27
C LYS A 190 0.91 -9.87 -13.27
N GLY A 191 -0.18 -9.31 -12.76
CA GLY A 191 -1.40 -9.01 -13.52
C GLY A 191 -1.51 -7.56 -13.97
N TYR A 192 -0.58 -6.68 -13.55
CA TYR A 192 -0.52 -5.32 -14.03
C TYR A 192 0.47 -5.23 -15.22
N ILE A 193 0.36 -4.20 -16.05
CA ILE A 193 1.38 -3.81 -17.02
C ILE A 193 1.88 -2.45 -16.57
N ASP A 194 2.50 -2.40 -15.39
CA ASP A 194 2.94 -1.15 -14.78
C ASP A 194 4.29 -1.32 -14.05
N TRP A 195 4.92 -0.20 -13.67
CA TRP A 195 6.18 -0.18 -12.91
C TRP A 195 6.09 -0.95 -11.59
N LYS A 196 4.88 -1.15 -11.05
CA LYS A 196 4.64 -1.98 -9.86
C LYS A 196 5.00 -3.45 -10.10
N ASP A 197 4.73 -4.00 -11.28
CA ASP A 197 5.12 -5.39 -11.61
C ASP A 197 6.63 -5.52 -11.71
N GLN A 198 7.29 -4.49 -12.24
CA GLN A 198 8.75 -4.43 -12.28
C GLN A 198 9.34 -4.44 -10.87
N LEU A 199 8.73 -3.71 -9.94
CA LEU A 199 9.12 -3.73 -8.52
C LEU A 199 8.85 -5.10 -7.87
N ILE A 200 7.73 -5.75 -8.16
CA ILE A 200 7.44 -7.11 -7.68
C ILE A 200 8.47 -8.12 -8.23
N MET A 201 8.76 -8.05 -9.53
CA MET A 201 9.78 -8.90 -10.16
C MET A 201 11.16 -8.67 -9.53
N PHE A 202 11.54 -7.44 -9.26
CA PHE A 202 12.75 -7.13 -8.53
C PHE A 202 12.77 -7.84 -7.15
N LEU A 203 11.71 -7.68 -6.34
CA LEU A 203 11.62 -8.30 -5.02
C LEU A 203 11.64 -9.84 -5.05
N GLN A 204 11.11 -10.45 -6.10
CA GLN A 204 11.14 -11.90 -6.30
C GLN A 204 12.54 -12.42 -6.67
N ASN A 205 13.42 -11.55 -7.17
CA ASN A 205 14.77 -11.93 -7.65
C ASN A 205 15.90 -11.47 -6.72
N ILE A 206 15.66 -10.60 -5.73
CA ILE A 206 16.68 -10.26 -4.73
C ILE A 206 16.99 -11.45 -3.81
N SER A 207 18.15 -11.38 -3.15
CA SER A 207 18.53 -12.45 -2.21
C SER A 207 17.53 -12.56 -1.04
N PRO A 208 17.26 -13.80 -0.55
CA PRO A 208 16.39 -13.99 0.61
C PRO A 208 16.86 -13.26 1.87
N TYR A 209 18.17 -13.03 1.99
CA TYR A 209 18.74 -12.23 3.08
C TYR A 209 18.32 -10.77 2.98
N ARG A 210 18.45 -10.15 1.80
CA ARG A 210 18.05 -8.76 1.57
C ARG A 210 16.55 -8.57 1.77
N LEU A 211 15.74 -9.51 1.28
CA LEU A 211 14.28 -9.46 1.49
C LEU A 211 13.91 -9.46 2.97
N LYS A 212 14.57 -10.29 3.79
CA LYS A 212 14.38 -10.29 5.25
C LYS A 212 14.80 -8.99 5.92
N THR A 213 15.90 -8.38 5.48
CA THR A 213 16.34 -7.07 5.98
C THR A 213 15.28 -6.00 5.70
N ILE A 214 14.74 -5.97 4.49
CA ILE A 214 13.66 -5.05 4.09
C ILE A 214 12.40 -5.31 4.92
N ALA A 215 12.01 -6.58 5.11
CA ALA A 215 10.85 -6.95 5.94
C ALA A 215 11.00 -6.43 7.38
N ALA A 216 12.16 -6.64 8.00
CA ALA A 216 12.44 -6.16 9.35
C ALA A 216 12.38 -4.62 9.44
N LEU A 217 12.82 -3.91 8.39
CA LEU A 217 12.69 -2.45 8.33
C LEU A 217 11.23 -2.03 8.27
N ILE A 218 10.37 -2.70 7.51
CA ILE A 218 8.93 -2.42 7.46
C ILE A 218 8.30 -2.61 8.85
N GLU A 219 8.57 -3.73 9.52
CA GLU A 219 8.01 -4.04 10.85
C GLU A 219 8.52 -3.09 11.95
N SER A 220 9.80 -2.71 11.91
CA SER A 220 10.38 -1.76 12.87
C SER A 220 9.77 -0.36 12.78
N GLN A 221 9.17 -0.04 11.63
CA GLN A 221 8.48 1.22 11.38
C GLN A 221 6.96 1.12 11.66
N GLU A 222 6.41 -0.09 11.83
CA GLU A 222 5.04 -0.34 12.32
C GLU A 222 4.97 -0.36 13.85
N SER A 223 6.01 -0.85 14.52
CA SER A 223 6.12 -0.82 15.99
C SER A 223 6.31 0.59 16.56
N GLY A 224 6.40 1.58 15.67
CA GLY A 224 6.32 3.01 15.95
C GLY A 224 4.90 3.62 15.88
N GLN A 225 3.85 2.86 15.52
CA GLN A 225 2.48 3.36 15.30
C GLN A 225 1.47 2.97 16.37
#